data_AF-A3XJ47-F1
#
_entry.id   AF-A3XJ47-F1
#
_cell.length_a   1.000
_cell.length_b   1.000
_cell.length_c   1.000
_cell.angle_alpha   90.00
_cell.angle_beta   90.00
_cell.angle_gamma   90.00
#
_symmetry.space_group_name_H-M   'P 1'
#
loop_
_entity.id
_entity.type
_entity.pdbx_description
1 polymer ?
#
loop_
_entity_poly.entity_id
_entity_poly.type
_entity_poly.pdbx_seq_one_letter_code
_entity_poly.pdbx_strand_id
1 'polypeptide(L)'
;MKTLLSIFSIITLSLSTAVIPVNDDPSTQQLTFDGYEGGYYFFSDEAYQAVVLESDSELVMDLKNNDAVGEQFEVAYEPKAQTETSSSQGTIESIKKIK
;
A
#
# COMPACT_ATOMS: atom_id res chain seq x y z
N MET A 1 -31.38 -36.89 17.01
CA MET A 1 -30.03 -36.30 16.93
C MET A 1 -29.98 -35.48 15.65
N LYS A 2 -29.73 -34.17 15.72
CA LYS A 2 -29.66 -33.29 14.54
C LYS A 2 -28.19 -33.07 14.22
N THR A 3 -27.71 -33.65 13.13
CA THR A 3 -26.32 -33.52 12.67
C THR A 3 -26.17 -32.16 12.00
N LEU A 4 -25.33 -31.28 12.55
CA LEU A 4 -25.00 -30.00 11.95
C LEU A 4 -23.83 -30.21 10.98
N LEU A 5 -24.06 -30.03 9.67
CA LEU A 5 -23.03 -30.10 8.65
C LEU A 5 -22.41 -28.70 8.52
N SER A 6 -21.24 -28.48 9.13
CA SER A 6 -20.51 -27.22 9.01
C SER A 6 -19.62 -27.29 7.77
N ILE A 7 -19.95 -26.53 6.74
CA ILE A 7 -19.15 -26.44 5.51
C ILE A 7 -18.10 -25.34 5.74
N PHE A 8 -16.85 -25.73 5.92
CA PHE A 8 -15.72 -24.80 5.88
C PHE A 8 -15.43 -24.47 4.41
N SER A 9 -15.88 -23.30 3.94
CA SER A 9 -15.39 -22.74 2.68
C SER A 9 -13.96 -22.25 2.89
N ILE A 10 -13.00 -22.99 2.34
CA ILE A 10 -11.61 -22.54 2.26
C ILE A 10 -11.56 -21.54 1.10
N ILE A 11 -11.54 -20.25 1.43
CA ILE A 11 -11.23 -19.21 0.45
C ILE A 11 -9.73 -19.28 0.20
N THR A 12 -9.32 -19.87 -0.92
CA THR A 12 -7.94 -19.80 -1.38
C THR A 12 -7.71 -18.43 -1.98
N LEU A 13 -7.15 -17.49 -1.21
CA LEU A 13 -6.56 -16.28 -1.78
C LEU A 13 -5.34 -16.70 -2.61
N SER A 14 -5.51 -16.73 -3.93
CA SER A 14 -4.39 -16.83 -4.86
C SER A 14 -3.70 -15.46 -4.91
N LEU A 15 -2.63 -15.31 -4.14
CA LEU A 15 -1.79 -14.11 -4.18
C LEU A 15 -0.94 -14.18 -5.46
N SER A 16 -1.36 -13.48 -6.52
CA SER A 16 -0.56 -13.33 -7.73
C SER A 16 0.54 -12.30 -7.47
N THR A 17 1.78 -12.74 -7.27
CA THR A 17 2.94 -11.86 -7.19
C THR A 17 3.28 -11.37 -8.60
N ALA A 18 2.66 -10.27 -9.02
CA ALA A 18 3.09 -9.56 -10.21
C ALA A 18 4.49 -8.97 -9.93
N VAL A 19 5.52 -9.51 -10.59
CA VAL A 19 6.86 -8.93 -10.55
C VAL A 19 6.82 -7.65 -11.39
N ILE A 20 6.73 -6.51 -10.74
CA ILE A 20 6.81 -5.20 -11.40
C ILE A 20 8.29 -4.93 -11.70
N PRO A 21 8.69 -4.72 -12.97
CA PRO A 21 10.06 -4.33 -13.29
C PRO A 21 10.36 -2.99 -12.62
N VAL A 22 11.45 -2.94 -11.86
CA VAL A 22 11.95 -1.70 -11.25
C VAL A 22 12.45 -0.80 -12.38
N ASN A 23 11.76 0.31 -12.58
CA ASN A 23 12.28 1.45 -13.33
C ASN A 23 12.91 2.38 -12.30
N ASP A 24 14.20 2.69 -12.42
CA ASP A 24 14.97 3.49 -11.43
C ASP A 24 14.55 4.97 -11.37
N ASP A 25 13.56 5.38 -12.18
CA ASP A 25 12.97 6.72 -12.08
C ASP A 25 11.90 6.75 -10.97
N PRO A 26 11.84 7.81 -10.15
CA PRO A 26 10.82 7.95 -9.12
C PRO A 26 9.43 7.83 -9.74
N SER A 27 8.63 6.91 -9.22
CA SER A 27 7.28 6.71 -9.69
C SER A 27 6.38 7.74 -9.01
N THR A 28 5.91 8.73 -9.77
CA THR A 28 4.86 9.65 -9.29
C THR A 28 3.49 9.06 -9.61
N GLN A 29 2.69 8.81 -8.57
CA GLN A 29 1.36 8.23 -8.69
C GLN A 29 0.31 8.99 -7.89
N GLN A 30 -0.93 8.96 -8.37
CA GLN A 30 -2.09 9.40 -7.60
C GLN A 30 -2.60 8.24 -6.76
N LEU A 31 -2.55 8.40 -5.44
CA LEU A 31 -2.83 7.34 -4.47
C LEU A 31 -3.83 7.84 -3.43
N THR A 32 -4.78 6.98 -3.06
CA THR A 32 -5.72 7.23 -1.96
C THR A 32 -5.09 6.70 -0.68
N PHE A 33 -5.02 7.52 0.38
CA PHE A 33 -4.44 7.08 1.65
C PHE A 33 -5.43 6.22 2.43
N ASP A 34 -5.02 4.99 2.76
CA ASP A 34 -5.86 4.02 3.46
C ASP A 34 -5.51 3.88 4.94
N GLY A 35 -4.28 4.24 5.31
CA GLY A 35 -3.86 4.35 6.70
C GLY A 35 -2.36 4.20 6.93
N TYR A 36 -1.97 4.31 8.20
CA TYR A 36 -0.62 4.13 8.70
C TYR A 36 -0.63 3.12 9.85
N GLU A 37 0.15 2.05 9.70
CA GLU A 37 0.30 1.01 10.72
C GLU A 37 1.69 0.37 10.63
N GLY A 38 2.32 0.10 11.79
CA GLY A 38 3.56 -0.66 11.84
C GLY A 38 4.77 -0.03 11.13
N GLY A 39 4.76 1.29 10.88
CA GLY A 39 5.81 1.99 10.14
C GLY A 39 5.54 2.14 8.64
N TYR A 40 4.43 1.59 8.15
CA TYR A 40 4.06 1.57 6.74
C TYR A 40 2.90 2.52 6.44
N TYR A 41 2.96 3.15 5.27
CA TYR A 41 1.89 3.93 4.68
C TYR A 41 1.17 3.07 3.66
N PHE A 42 -0.12 2.87 3.86
CA PHE A 42 -0.99 2.08 3.01
C PHE A 42 -1.78 3.01 2.09
N PHE A 43 -1.76 2.68 0.81
CA PHE A 43 -2.51 3.37 -0.22
C PHE A 43 -3.21 2.41 -1.17
N SER A 44 -4.17 2.94 -1.90
CA SER A 44 -4.79 2.30 -3.05
C SER A 44 -4.63 3.16 -4.30
N ASP A 45 -4.28 2.52 -5.41
CA ASP A 45 -4.25 3.17 -6.73
C ASP A 45 -5.67 3.29 -7.34
N GLU A 46 -5.76 3.84 -8.55
CA GLU A 46 -7.04 3.99 -9.28
C GLU A 46 -7.71 2.64 -9.64
N ALA A 47 -6.94 1.56 -9.68
CA ALA A 47 -7.41 0.19 -9.91
C ALA A 47 -7.69 -0.56 -8.60
N TYR A 48 -7.69 0.14 -7.46
CA TYR A 48 -7.87 -0.42 -6.13
C TYR A 48 -6.84 -1.49 -5.77
N GLN A 49 -5.63 -1.41 -6.34
CA GLN A 49 -4.51 -2.24 -5.95
C GLN A 49 -3.76 -1.57 -4.79
N ALA A 50 -3.33 -2.39 -3.84
CA ALA A 50 -2.63 -1.91 -2.66
C ALA A 50 -1.20 -1.47 -3.01
N VAL A 51 -0.85 -0.26 -2.59
CA VAL A 51 0.50 0.31 -2.67
C VAL A 51 0.97 0.56 -1.24
N VAL A 52 1.98 -0.19 -0.82
CA VAL A 52 2.54 -0.09 0.55
C VAL A 52 3.89 0.57 0.47
N LEU A 53 4.09 1.66 1.19
CA LEU A 53 5.32 2.45 1.15
C LEU A 53 5.87 2.69 2.55
N GLU A 54 7.18 2.89 2.62
CA GLU A 54 7.89 3.35 3.80
C GLU A 54 8.26 4.82 3.66
N SER A 55 8.74 5.44 4.72
CA SER A 55 9.43 6.72 4.62
C SER A 55 10.66 6.73 5.52
N ASP A 56 11.80 7.11 4.95
CA ASP A 56 13.07 7.26 5.67
C ASP A 56 13.19 8.63 6.36
N SER A 57 12.17 9.51 6.18
CA SER A 57 12.16 10.87 6.72
C SER A 57 10.76 11.26 7.22
N GLU A 58 10.68 12.37 7.96
CA GLU A 58 9.38 12.95 8.30
C GLU A 58 8.72 13.54 7.05
N LEU A 59 7.49 13.08 6.77
CA LEU A 59 6.68 13.64 5.70
C LEU A 59 6.24 15.07 6.08
N VAL A 60 6.09 15.93 5.07
CA VAL A 60 5.60 17.32 5.23
C VAL A 60 4.18 17.36 5.81
N MET A 61 3.41 16.27 5.67
CA MET A 61 2.09 16.09 6.24
C MET A 61 2.10 14.95 7.26
N ASP A 62 1.49 15.18 8.43
CA ASP A 62 1.28 14.11 9.40
C ASP A 62 0.11 13.22 8.97
N LEU A 63 0.46 12.05 8.45
CA LEU A 63 -0.49 10.99 8.09
C LEU A 63 -0.54 9.87 9.14
N LYS A 64 0.31 9.92 10.17
CA LYS A 64 0.50 8.81 11.11
C LYS A 64 -0.70 8.62 12.06
N ASN A 65 -1.52 9.65 12.20
CA ASN A 65 -2.72 9.63 13.04
C ASN A 65 -3.98 9.15 12.30
N ASN A 66 -3.88 8.85 11.00
CA ASN A 66 -5.00 8.41 10.15
C ASN A 66 -6.12 9.45 9.92
N ASP A 67 -5.89 10.74 10.17
CA ASP A 67 -6.91 11.78 9.95
C ASP A 67 -7.23 12.02 8.47
N ALA A 68 -6.33 11.61 7.57
CA ALA A 68 -6.45 11.81 6.13
C ALA A 68 -6.86 10.55 5.35
N VAL A 69 -7.40 9.53 6.03
CA VAL A 69 -7.87 8.31 5.35
C VAL A 69 -8.99 8.64 4.35
N GLY A 70 -8.86 8.14 3.12
CA GLY A 70 -9.74 8.42 2.00
C GLY A 70 -9.36 9.64 1.16
N GLU A 71 -8.40 10.45 1.61
CA GLU A 71 -7.89 11.61 0.87
C GLU A 71 -6.92 11.18 -0.25
N GLN A 72 -6.79 11.99 -1.31
CA GLN A 72 -5.95 11.67 -2.46
C GLN A 72 -4.66 12.48 -2.48
N PHE A 73 -3.58 11.79 -2.82
CA PHE A 73 -2.22 12.32 -2.81
C PHE A 73 -1.49 12.06 -4.12
N GLU A 74 -0.65 13.01 -4.52
CA GLU A 74 0.41 12.79 -5.48
C GLU A 74 1.62 12.31 -4.67
N VAL A 75 2.03 11.07 -4.88
CA VAL A 75 3.11 10.43 -4.13
C VAL A 75 4.21 10.07 -5.11
N ALA A 76 5.39 10.65 -4.90
CA ALA A 76 6.61 10.22 -5.57
C ALA A 76 7.40 9.30 -4.64
N TYR A 77 7.78 8.13 -5.12
CA TYR A 77 8.54 7.16 -4.34
C TYR A 77 9.63 6.48 -5.19
N GLU A 78 10.74 6.17 -4.54
CA GLU A 78 11.81 5.35 -5.09
C GLU A 78 11.38 3.87 -4.97
N PRO A 79 11.17 3.15 -6.09
CA PRO A 79 10.72 1.77 -6.04
C PRO A 79 11.79 0.85 -5.43
N LYS A 80 11.37 -0.06 -4.55
CA LYS A 80 12.25 -1.11 -4.01
C LYS A 80 11.97 -2.45 -4.68
N ALA A 81 13.03 -3.20 -4.95
CA ALA A 81 12.92 -4.56 -5.46
C ALA A 81 12.06 -5.43 -4.51
N GLN A 82 10.95 -5.96 -5.02
CA GLN A 82 10.10 -6.87 -4.27
C GLN A 82 10.82 -8.22 -4.10
N THR A 83 11.13 -8.56 -2.85
CA THR A 83 11.60 -9.90 -2.46
C THR A 83 10.48 -10.63 -1.71
N GLU A 84 10.60 -11.94 -1.52
CA GLU A 84 9.61 -12.73 -0.76
C GLU A 84 9.40 -12.22 0.68
N THR A 85 10.33 -11.43 1.20
CA THR A 85 10.28 -10.84 2.55
C THR A 85 9.96 -9.34 2.55
N SER A 86 9.78 -8.71 1.39
CA SER A 86 9.50 -7.26 1.33
C SER A 86 8.02 -6.99 1.54
N SER A 87 7.71 -6.18 2.55
CA SER A 87 6.35 -5.68 2.80
C SER A 87 6.07 -4.33 2.14
N SER A 88 7.12 -3.64 1.65
CA SER A 88 7.04 -2.32 1.03
C SER A 88 7.45 -2.36 -0.43
N GLN A 89 6.77 -1.54 -1.23
CA GLN A 89 6.98 -1.31 -2.65
C GLN A 89 7.96 -0.17 -2.93
N GLY A 90 8.30 0.65 -1.93
CA GLY A 90 9.23 1.76 -2.10
C GLY A 90 9.37 2.67 -0.88
N THR A 91 10.27 3.65 -0.98
CA THR A 91 10.40 4.75 -0.01
C THR A 91 9.77 6.02 -0.59
N ILE A 92 8.86 6.66 0.15
CA ILE A 92 8.28 7.96 -0.20
C ILE A 92 9.38 9.02 -0.22
N GLU A 93 9.55 9.68 -1.36
CA GLU A 93 10.41 10.86 -1.53
C GLU A 93 9.64 12.15 -1.30
N SER A 94 8.40 12.22 -1.80
CA SER A 94 7.54 13.38 -1.61
C SER A 94 6.06 13.02 -1.67
N ILE A 95 5.25 13.83 -0.98
CA ILE A 95 3.81 13.66 -0.91
C ILE A 95 3.10 15.02 -0.93
N LYS A 96 2.03 15.12 -1.71
CA LYS A 96 1.24 16.34 -1.84
C LYS A 96 -0.25 15.99 -1.92
N LYS A 97 -1.06 16.57 -1.03
CA LYS A 97 -2.52 16.41 -1.08
C LYS A 97 -3.10 17.04 -2.35
N ILE A 98 -4.01 16.32 -3.01
CA ILE A 98 -4.69 16.76 -4.24
C ILE A 98 -6.18 17.00 -3.99
N LYS A 99 -6.84 16.12 -3.23
CA LYS A 99 -8.26 16.22 -2.86
C LYS A 99 -8.41 15.86 -1.41
#